data_AF-A0A1C6HW06-F1
#
_entry.id   AF-A0A1C6HW06-F1
#
_cell.length_a   1.000
_cell.length_b   1.000
_cell.length_c   1.000
_cell.angle_alpha   90.00
_cell.angle_beta   90.00
_cell.angle_gamma   90.00
#
_symmetry.space_group_name_H-M   'P 1'
#
loop_
_entity.id
_entity.type
_entity.pdbx_description
1 polymer ?
#
loop_
_entity_poly.entity_id
_entity_poly.type
_entity_poly.pdbx_seq_one_letter_code
_entity_poly.pdbx_strand_id
1 'polypeptide(L)'
;MSGYTYVLRCADDTLYCGWTNDLTARLAAHNSGKGAKYTRGRGPVTLAYSEMFDTQSEAMQREAAIKRLTRPQKQALIDSQNGGELLTVYDADGRACGERPRAVVHAQGLFHHVCHLWVVGKRDGVCGIWLQQRQFDRPLFPGGFDLTSTGHIDPGETPQTAVLREAREESGLQLTAADLIDGGSYRQRYSRGEVGFDDELAYTFLARIDGIPPFRPGPEVAEMLFVPLADFAAAQEQGASLTGLTPDGRTMEMSNESLCCLHTEEWQGAKPRIEALFD
;
A
#
# COMPACT_ATOMS: atom_id res chain seq x y z
N MET A 1 -5.15 -23.85 8.66
CA MET A 1 -4.19 -22.88 8.09
C MET A 1 -4.68 -22.59 6.69
N SER A 2 -4.90 -21.30 6.41
CA SER A 2 -5.38 -20.84 5.11
C SER A 2 -4.40 -21.21 4.01
N GLY A 3 -4.91 -21.35 2.79
CA GLY A 3 -4.14 -21.77 1.63
C GLY A 3 -4.59 -21.08 0.36
N TYR A 4 -3.66 -20.93 -0.57
CA TYR A 4 -3.87 -20.37 -1.88
C TYR A 4 -3.86 -21.45 -2.93
N THR A 5 -4.78 -21.34 -3.89
CA THR A 5 -4.60 -21.93 -5.23
C THR A 5 -4.19 -20.84 -6.18
N TYR A 6 -3.24 -21.11 -7.08
CA TYR A 6 -2.75 -20.10 -8.02
C TYR A 6 -2.47 -20.68 -9.41
N VAL A 7 -2.52 -19.80 -10.41
CA VAL A 7 -2.02 -20.06 -11.76
C VAL A 7 -0.91 -19.07 -12.08
N LEU A 8 0.22 -19.60 -12.53
CA LEU A 8 1.36 -18.81 -13.02
C LEU A 8 1.41 -18.87 -14.53
N ARG A 9 1.78 -17.76 -15.15
CA ARG A 9 2.21 -17.70 -16.55
C ARG A 9 3.74 -17.72 -16.59
N CYS A 10 4.30 -18.67 -17.32
CA CYS A 10 5.74 -18.76 -17.55
C CYS A 10 6.17 -17.86 -18.70
N ALA A 11 7.47 -17.61 -18.83
CA ALA A 11 8.04 -16.80 -19.91
C ALA A 11 7.77 -17.35 -21.32
N ASP A 12 7.43 -18.64 -21.44
CA ASP A 12 7.07 -19.31 -22.70
C ASP A 12 5.54 -19.43 -22.90
N ASP A 13 4.75 -18.61 -22.21
CA ASP A 13 3.28 -18.60 -22.24
C ASP A 13 2.58 -19.90 -21.82
N THR A 14 3.32 -20.82 -21.20
CA THR A 14 2.73 -21.99 -20.56
C THR A 14 2.15 -21.64 -19.20
N LEU A 15 1.09 -22.35 -18.80
CA LEU A 15 0.42 -22.15 -17.52
C LEU A 15 0.80 -23.25 -16.54
N TYR A 16 1.18 -22.84 -15.33
CA TYR A 16 1.42 -23.74 -14.21
C TYR A 16 0.36 -23.51 -13.12
N CYS A 17 -0.21 -24.59 -12.59
CA CYS A 17 -1.19 -24.51 -11.50
C CYS A 17 -0.59 -25.12 -10.23
N GLY A 18 -0.72 -24.42 -9.11
CA GLY A 18 -0.16 -24.84 -7.82
C GLY A 18 -1.06 -24.46 -6.65
N TRP A 19 -0.71 -24.97 -5.48
CA TRP A 19 -1.23 -24.50 -4.20
C TRP A 19 -0.08 -24.20 -3.22
N THR A 20 -0.34 -23.39 -2.19
CA THR A 20 0.62 -23.07 -1.12
C THR A 20 -0.07 -22.43 0.08
N ASN A 21 0.57 -22.35 1.25
CA ASN A 21 0.12 -21.56 2.40
C ASN A 21 0.75 -20.14 2.44
N ASP A 22 1.79 -19.90 1.65
CA ASP A 22 2.49 -18.61 1.56
C ASP A 22 2.79 -18.32 0.09
N LEU A 23 1.92 -17.50 -0.53
CA LEU A 23 2.01 -17.21 -1.95
C LEU A 23 3.22 -16.33 -2.28
N THR A 24 3.51 -15.33 -1.45
CA THR A 24 4.64 -14.40 -1.61
C THR A 24 5.98 -15.15 -1.61
N ALA A 25 6.20 -16.04 -0.64
CA ALA A 25 7.40 -16.88 -0.59
C ALA A 25 7.44 -17.89 -1.74
N ARG A 26 6.29 -18.45 -2.12
CA ARG A 26 6.20 -19.43 -3.20
C ARG A 26 6.55 -18.83 -4.56
N LEU A 27 6.12 -17.61 -4.84
CA LEU A 27 6.45 -16.87 -6.06
C LEU A 27 7.97 -16.65 -6.15
N ALA A 28 8.62 -16.26 -5.04
CA ALA A 28 10.07 -16.08 -5.00
C ALA A 28 10.82 -17.39 -5.24
N ALA A 29 10.33 -18.50 -4.69
CA ALA A 29 10.90 -19.82 -4.98
C ALA A 29 10.83 -20.15 -6.48
N HIS A 30 9.70 -19.90 -7.14
CA HIS A 30 9.58 -20.11 -8.58
C HIS A 30 10.53 -19.22 -9.39
N ASN A 31 10.58 -17.92 -9.10
CA ASN A 31 11.44 -16.96 -9.79
C ASN A 31 12.94 -17.16 -9.55
N SER A 32 13.32 -17.76 -8.41
CA SER A 32 14.71 -18.14 -8.11
C SER A 32 15.11 -19.54 -8.59
N GLY A 33 14.23 -20.25 -9.31
CA GLY A 33 14.48 -21.61 -9.83
C GLY A 33 14.41 -22.74 -8.79
N LYS A 34 14.04 -22.41 -7.55
CA LYS A 34 13.86 -23.34 -6.41
C LYS A 34 12.43 -23.86 -6.28
N GLY A 35 11.51 -23.38 -7.11
CA GLY A 35 10.10 -23.78 -7.14
C GLY A 35 9.87 -25.16 -7.76
N ALA A 36 8.69 -25.35 -8.35
CA ALA A 36 8.33 -26.63 -8.98
C ALA A 36 9.30 -27.00 -10.12
N LYS A 37 9.54 -28.31 -10.30
CA LYS A 37 10.36 -28.83 -11.40
C LYS A 37 9.92 -28.26 -12.77
N TYR A 38 8.60 -28.11 -12.96
CA TYR A 38 8.02 -27.59 -14.20
C TYR A 38 8.49 -26.17 -14.53
N THR A 39 8.47 -25.26 -13.56
CA THR A 39 8.80 -23.84 -13.78
C THR A 39 10.30 -23.57 -13.81
N ARG A 40 11.14 -24.54 -13.42
CA ARG A 40 12.59 -24.39 -13.44
C ARG A 40 13.07 -24.17 -14.88
N GLY A 41 13.74 -23.05 -15.12
CA GLY A 41 14.18 -22.65 -16.46
C GLY A 41 13.07 -22.06 -17.35
N ARG A 42 11.87 -21.82 -16.81
CA ARG A 42 10.75 -21.16 -17.50
C ARG A 42 10.37 -19.81 -16.89
N GLY A 43 11.22 -19.30 -16.01
CA GLY A 43 11.06 -17.99 -15.40
C GLY A 43 11.51 -16.85 -16.35
N PRO A 44 11.24 -15.59 -15.97
CA PRO A 44 10.42 -15.19 -14.82
C PRO A 44 8.97 -15.65 -14.99
N VAL A 45 8.31 -15.98 -13.87
CA VAL A 45 6.89 -16.34 -13.85
C VAL A 45 6.08 -15.19 -13.28
N THR A 46 4.85 -15.03 -13.77
CA THR A 46 3.90 -14.04 -13.25
C THR A 46 2.64 -14.70 -12.70
N LEU A 47 2.08 -14.14 -11.62
CA LEU A 47 0.84 -14.56 -11.00
C LEU A 47 -0.34 -14.13 -11.88
N ALA A 48 -0.91 -15.08 -12.61
CA ALA A 48 -2.02 -14.85 -13.52
C ALA A 48 -3.39 -15.03 -12.85
N TYR A 49 -3.46 -15.76 -11.73
CA TYR A 49 -4.71 -16.04 -10.99
C TYR A 49 -4.42 -16.54 -9.57
N SER A 50 -5.29 -16.20 -8.62
CA SER A 50 -5.27 -16.81 -7.28
C SER A 50 -6.64 -16.80 -6.59
N GLU A 51 -6.81 -17.78 -5.70
CA GLU A 51 -7.94 -17.93 -4.76
C GLU A 51 -7.40 -18.27 -3.38
N MET A 52 -7.95 -17.65 -2.33
CA MET A 52 -7.63 -17.92 -0.93
C MET A 52 -8.74 -18.77 -0.29
N PHE A 53 -8.35 -19.74 0.54
CA PHE A 53 -9.23 -20.68 1.24
C PHE A 53 -8.85 -20.78 2.70
N ASP A 54 -9.81 -21.10 3.57
CA ASP A 54 -9.59 -21.26 5.02
C ASP A 54 -8.78 -22.52 5.36
N THR A 55 -8.85 -23.52 4.47
CA THR A 55 -8.16 -24.79 4.66
C THR A 55 -7.27 -25.19 3.48
N GLN A 56 -6.16 -25.84 3.81
CA GLN A 56 -5.30 -26.52 2.84
C GLN A 56 -6.06 -27.50 1.94
N SER A 57 -7.03 -28.24 2.50
CA SER A 57 -7.80 -29.25 1.76
C SER A 57 -8.58 -28.62 0.62
N GLU A 58 -9.26 -27.50 0.87
CA GLU A 58 -10.02 -26.75 -0.15
C GLU A 58 -9.10 -26.23 -1.25
N ALA A 59 -7.95 -25.63 -0.89
CA ALA A 59 -6.97 -25.17 -1.86
C ALA A 59 -6.45 -26.33 -2.74
N MET A 60 -6.13 -27.48 -2.15
CA MET A 60 -5.67 -28.65 -2.92
C MET A 60 -6.75 -29.23 -3.83
N GLN A 61 -8.00 -29.28 -3.37
CA GLN A 61 -9.14 -29.71 -4.19
C GLN A 61 -9.37 -28.76 -5.36
N ARG A 62 -9.26 -27.45 -5.12
CA ARG A 62 -9.39 -26.43 -6.16
C ARG A 62 -8.26 -26.53 -7.18
N GLU A 63 -7.01 -26.70 -6.74
CA GLU A 63 -5.87 -26.95 -7.63
C GLU A 63 -6.13 -28.16 -8.54
N ALA A 64 -6.61 -29.28 -7.98
CA ALA A 64 -6.94 -30.47 -8.74
C ALA A 64 -8.06 -30.23 -9.78
N ALA A 65 -9.08 -29.44 -9.42
CA ALA A 65 -10.13 -29.02 -10.34
C ALA A 65 -9.57 -28.15 -11.49
N ILE A 66 -8.76 -27.15 -11.18
CA ILE A 66 -8.15 -26.25 -12.18
C ILE A 66 -7.22 -27.05 -13.12
N LYS A 67 -6.46 -28.03 -12.62
CA LYS A 67 -5.59 -28.87 -13.45
C LYS A 67 -6.36 -29.61 -14.56
N ARG A 68 -7.60 -30.02 -14.28
CA ARG A 68 -8.49 -30.70 -15.25
C ARG A 68 -9.09 -29.77 -16.29
N LEU A 69 -9.03 -28.45 -16.09
CA LEU A 69 -9.53 -27.49 -17.06
C LEU A 69 -8.65 -27.48 -18.32
N THR A 70 -9.31 -27.33 -19.46
CA THR A 70 -8.67 -27.06 -20.75
C THR A 70 -7.99 -25.69 -20.75
N ARG A 71 -7.07 -25.45 -21.69
CA ARG A 71 -6.40 -24.14 -21.82
C ARG A 71 -7.40 -22.97 -21.98
N PRO A 72 -8.45 -23.05 -22.82
CA PRO A 72 -9.46 -21.99 -22.90
C PRO A 72 -10.20 -21.75 -21.59
N GLN A 73 -10.55 -22.81 -20.85
CA GLN A 73 -11.22 -22.68 -19.54
C GLN A 73 -10.31 -22.02 -18.49
N LYS A 74 -9.00 -22.33 -18.50
CA LYS A 74 -8.02 -21.66 -17.62
C LYS A 74 -7.89 -20.18 -17.98
N GLN A 75 -7.89 -19.84 -19.27
CA GLN A 75 -7.83 -18.45 -19.70
C GLN A 75 -9.09 -17.69 -19.26
N ALA A 76 -10.28 -18.25 -19.46
CA ALA A 76 -11.53 -17.66 -18.98
C ALA A 76 -11.54 -17.45 -17.46
N LEU A 77 -10.94 -18.37 -16.70
CA LEU A 77 -10.79 -18.23 -15.25
C LEU A 77 -9.85 -17.08 -14.88
N ILE A 78 -8.71 -16.95 -15.56
CA ILE A 78 -7.80 -15.80 -15.41
C ILE A 78 -8.55 -14.50 -15.71
N ASP A 79 -9.25 -14.45 -16.83
CA ASP A 79 -9.95 -13.25 -17.31
C ASP A 79 -11.08 -12.81 -16.36
N SER A 80 -11.70 -13.73 -15.63
CA SER A 80 -12.73 -13.40 -14.64
C SER A 80 -12.21 -12.58 -13.45
N GLN A 81 -10.89 -12.50 -13.25
CA GLN A 81 -10.25 -11.70 -12.21
C GLN A 81 -9.39 -10.54 -12.79
N ASN A 82 -9.68 -10.04 -13.99
CA ASN A 82 -8.92 -8.93 -14.61
C ASN A 82 -9.64 -7.56 -14.55
N GLY A 83 -10.69 -7.42 -13.75
CA GLY A 83 -11.49 -6.18 -13.69
C GLY A 83 -11.05 -5.20 -12.59
N GLY A 84 -10.98 -3.91 -12.92
CA GLY A 84 -10.71 -2.82 -11.98
C GLY A 84 -9.31 -2.21 -12.12
N GLU A 85 -8.95 -1.35 -11.17
CA GLU A 85 -7.61 -0.79 -10.99
C GLU A 85 -6.61 -1.93 -10.70
N LEU A 86 -5.46 -1.94 -11.38
CA LEU A 86 -4.45 -2.98 -11.23
C LEU A 86 -3.30 -2.51 -10.34
N LEU A 87 -2.79 -3.41 -9.51
CA LEU A 87 -1.59 -3.20 -8.71
C LEU A 87 -0.53 -4.24 -9.09
N THR A 88 0.74 -3.84 -8.98
CA THR A 88 1.86 -4.78 -9.11
C THR A 88 1.92 -5.67 -7.87
N VAL A 89 2.05 -6.98 -8.10
CA VAL A 89 2.32 -7.96 -7.04
C VAL A 89 3.80 -8.31 -7.05
N TYR A 90 4.39 -8.38 -5.86
CA TYR A 90 5.80 -8.66 -5.65
C TYR A 90 5.99 -10.01 -4.96
N ASP A 91 7.10 -10.67 -5.29
CA ASP A 91 7.52 -11.85 -4.55
C ASP A 91 8.32 -11.49 -3.29
N ALA A 92 8.64 -12.48 -2.45
CA ALA A 92 9.36 -12.26 -1.19
C ALA A 92 10.77 -11.65 -1.34
N ASP A 93 11.37 -11.70 -2.54
CA ASP A 93 12.66 -11.08 -2.82
C ASP A 93 12.50 -9.67 -3.45
N GLY A 94 11.27 -9.15 -3.51
CA GLY A 94 10.96 -7.83 -4.06
C GLY A 94 10.89 -7.77 -5.59
N ARG A 95 10.76 -8.90 -6.29
CA ARG A 95 10.61 -8.89 -7.75
C ARG A 95 9.15 -8.73 -8.13
N ALA A 96 8.86 -7.79 -9.03
CA ALA A 96 7.56 -7.71 -9.67
C ALA A 96 7.24 -9.04 -10.37
N CYS A 97 6.10 -9.63 -10.04
CA CYS A 97 5.72 -10.97 -10.45
C CYS A 97 4.25 -11.06 -10.87
N GLY A 98 3.71 -9.98 -11.43
CA GLY A 98 2.37 -9.94 -12.02
C GLY A 98 1.61 -8.70 -11.63
N GLU A 99 0.45 -8.51 -12.27
CA GLU A 99 -0.48 -7.43 -12.02
C GLU A 99 -1.84 -8.02 -11.67
N ARG A 100 -2.47 -7.50 -10.63
CA ARG A 100 -3.71 -8.05 -10.08
C ARG A 100 -4.65 -6.90 -9.73
N PRO A 101 -5.98 -7.06 -9.85
CA PRO A 101 -6.89 -6.01 -9.41
C PRO A 101 -6.70 -5.69 -7.93
N ARG A 102 -6.74 -4.40 -7.60
CA ARG A 102 -6.63 -3.87 -6.24
C ARG A 102 -7.54 -4.59 -5.25
N ALA A 103 -8.79 -4.84 -5.65
CA ALA A 103 -9.75 -5.57 -4.82
C ALA A 103 -9.27 -7.01 -4.51
N VAL A 104 -8.63 -7.68 -5.48
CA VAL A 104 -8.06 -9.02 -5.27
C VAL A 104 -6.82 -8.96 -4.39
N VAL A 105 -5.95 -7.97 -4.60
CA VAL A 105 -4.72 -7.77 -3.82
C VAL A 105 -5.04 -7.63 -2.35
N HIS A 106 -5.92 -6.70 -1.97
CA HIS A 106 -6.31 -6.50 -0.58
C HIS A 106 -7.12 -7.66 0.00
N ALA A 107 -8.01 -8.29 -0.80
CA ALA A 107 -8.80 -9.42 -0.33
C ALA A 107 -7.94 -10.67 -0.02
N GLN A 108 -6.82 -10.84 -0.73
CA GLN A 108 -5.96 -12.01 -0.63
C GLN A 108 -4.60 -11.72 0.02
N GLY A 109 -4.34 -10.51 0.50
CA GLY A 109 -3.05 -10.14 1.09
C GLY A 109 -1.87 -10.36 0.15
N LEU A 110 -2.03 -10.05 -1.13
CA LEU A 110 -0.94 -10.16 -2.09
C LEU A 110 0.07 -9.04 -1.82
N PHE A 111 1.34 -9.39 -1.73
CA PHE A 111 2.39 -8.42 -1.42
C PHE A 111 2.48 -7.36 -2.53
N HIS A 112 2.29 -6.10 -2.15
CA HIS A 112 2.26 -4.96 -3.07
C HIS A 112 3.01 -3.76 -2.46
N HIS A 113 3.23 -2.71 -3.25
CA HIS A 113 3.96 -1.52 -2.79
C HIS A 113 3.04 -0.30 -2.78
N VAL A 114 3.26 0.59 -1.83
CA VAL A 114 2.55 1.86 -1.65
C VAL A 114 3.56 2.99 -1.45
N CYS A 115 3.12 4.25 -1.57
CA CYS A 115 3.94 5.41 -1.27
C CYS A 115 3.22 6.35 -0.29
N HIS A 116 3.97 6.89 0.67
CA HIS A 116 3.47 7.80 1.69
C HIS A 116 4.25 9.12 1.65
N LEU A 117 3.54 10.24 1.71
CA LEU A 117 4.11 11.58 1.77
C LEU A 117 3.85 12.22 3.14
N TRP A 118 4.94 12.62 3.80
CA TRP A 118 4.93 13.40 5.02
C TRP A 118 5.32 14.84 4.70
N VAL A 119 4.36 15.75 4.65
CA VAL A 119 4.66 17.18 4.55
C VAL A 119 4.76 17.77 5.95
N VAL A 120 5.93 18.29 6.26
CA VAL A 120 6.25 18.89 7.56
C VAL A 120 6.65 20.35 7.39
N GLY A 121 6.57 21.15 8.44
CA GLY A 121 6.97 22.55 8.37
C GLY A 121 6.77 23.31 9.67
N LYS A 122 7.22 24.57 9.69
CA LYS A 122 6.94 25.53 10.76
C LYS A 122 5.74 26.39 10.40
N ARG A 123 4.71 26.40 11.24
CA ARG A 123 3.56 27.35 11.16
C ARG A 123 3.52 28.15 12.46
N ASP A 124 3.59 29.48 12.35
CA ASP A 124 3.58 30.40 13.50
C ASP A 124 4.61 30.04 14.60
N GLY A 125 5.79 29.58 14.17
CA GLY A 125 6.89 29.16 15.05
C GLY A 125 6.78 27.74 15.62
N VAL A 126 5.69 27.02 15.36
CA VAL A 126 5.47 25.64 15.80
C VAL A 126 5.87 24.67 14.69
N CYS A 127 6.71 23.69 15.00
CA CYS A 127 7.03 22.57 14.10
C CYS A 127 5.85 21.58 14.08
N GLY A 128 5.46 21.12 12.89
CA GLY A 128 4.35 20.18 12.76
C GLY A 128 4.30 19.48 11.42
N ILE A 129 3.26 18.67 11.28
CA ILE A 129 2.95 17.84 10.12
C ILE A 129 1.58 18.24 9.55
N TRP A 130 1.43 18.11 8.24
CA TRP A 130 0.15 18.22 7.57
C TRP A 130 -0.48 16.84 7.39
N LEU A 131 -1.66 16.65 7.98
CA LEU A 131 -2.51 15.49 7.77
C LEU A 131 -3.64 15.83 6.81
N GLN A 132 -4.18 14.82 6.14
CA GLN A 132 -5.44 14.97 5.40
C GLN A 132 -6.58 14.32 6.18
N GLN A 133 -7.76 14.91 6.13
CA GLN A 133 -9.00 14.23 6.50
C GLN A 133 -9.57 13.57 5.25
N ARG A 134 -9.76 12.26 5.30
CA ARG A 134 -10.37 11.47 4.24
C ARG A 134 -11.84 11.85 4.07
N GLN A 135 -12.35 11.82 2.85
CA GLN A 135 -13.78 12.05 2.61
C GLN A 135 -14.66 11.01 3.33
N PHE A 136 -15.87 11.42 3.69
CA PHE A 136 -16.79 10.59 4.47
C PHE A 136 -17.47 9.49 3.66
N ASP A 137 -17.34 9.52 2.34
CA ASP A 137 -17.84 8.50 1.42
C ASP A 137 -16.80 7.42 1.09
N ARG A 138 -15.59 7.51 1.67
CA ARG A 138 -14.53 6.54 1.44
C ARG A 138 -14.91 5.17 2.01
N PRO A 139 -14.69 4.08 1.25
CA PRO A 139 -15.07 2.74 1.70
C PRO A 139 -14.25 2.28 2.92
N LEU A 140 -13.06 2.85 3.12
CA LEU A 140 -12.20 2.57 4.25
C LEU A 140 -11.84 3.87 4.95
N PHE A 141 -12.00 3.82 6.27
CA PHE A 141 -11.76 4.92 7.20
C PHE A 141 -12.45 6.24 6.79
N PRO A 142 -13.78 6.25 6.54
CA PRO A 142 -14.50 7.47 6.18
C PRO A 142 -14.35 8.54 7.26
N GLY A 143 -13.90 9.74 6.88
CA GLY A 143 -13.67 10.85 7.81
C GLY A 143 -12.43 10.71 8.71
N GLY A 144 -11.65 9.63 8.56
CA GLY A 144 -10.41 9.42 9.29
C GLY A 144 -9.28 10.33 8.80
N PHE A 145 -8.18 10.39 9.57
CA PHE A 145 -7.05 11.27 9.29
C PHE A 145 -5.84 10.49 8.83
N ASP A 146 -5.36 10.79 7.63
CA ASP A 146 -4.23 10.12 6.99
C ASP A 146 -3.01 11.05 6.95
N LEU A 147 -1.86 10.51 6.52
CA LEU A 147 -0.71 11.31 6.15
C LEU A 147 -1.05 12.30 5.02
N THR A 148 -0.15 13.23 4.69
CA THR A 148 -0.47 14.30 3.72
C THR A 148 -0.96 13.76 2.39
N SER A 149 -0.36 12.67 1.91
CA SER A 149 -0.88 11.87 0.79
C SER A 149 -0.43 10.42 0.93
N THR A 150 -1.31 9.47 0.65
CA THR A 150 -1.01 8.02 0.71
C THR A 150 -1.67 7.32 -0.46
N GLY A 151 -0.92 6.48 -1.17
CA GLY A 151 -1.47 5.86 -2.37
C GLY A 151 -0.68 4.67 -2.88
N HIS A 152 -1.25 4.03 -3.87
CA HIS A 152 -0.65 2.84 -4.48
C HIS A 152 0.33 3.25 -5.57
N ILE A 153 1.29 2.36 -5.84
CA ILE A 153 2.21 2.51 -6.96
C ILE A 153 1.65 1.73 -8.15
N ASP A 154 1.34 2.44 -9.24
CA ASP A 154 0.78 1.82 -10.43
C ASP A 154 1.78 0.87 -11.12
N PRO A 155 1.31 -0.11 -11.91
CA PRO A 155 2.18 -0.94 -12.73
C PRO A 155 3.13 -0.13 -13.62
N GLY A 156 4.43 -0.37 -13.45
CA GLY A 156 5.49 0.33 -14.18
C GLY A 156 5.86 1.71 -13.62
N GLU A 157 5.18 2.17 -12.57
CA GLU A 157 5.49 3.42 -11.89
C GLU A 157 6.65 3.27 -10.89
N THR A 158 7.44 4.33 -10.70
CA THR A 158 8.45 4.36 -9.62
C THR A 158 7.82 4.93 -8.35
N PRO A 159 8.30 4.57 -7.14
CA PRO A 159 7.77 5.15 -5.90
C PRO A 159 7.79 6.68 -5.87
N GLN A 160 8.83 7.29 -6.46
CA GLN A 160 8.95 8.74 -6.56
C GLN A 160 7.94 9.34 -7.53
N THR A 161 7.64 8.69 -8.65
CA THR A 161 6.60 9.14 -9.59
C THR A 161 5.22 9.04 -8.93
N ALA A 162 4.96 7.94 -8.24
CA ALA A 162 3.71 7.69 -7.53
C ALA A 162 3.45 8.76 -6.46
N VAL A 163 4.42 9.02 -5.58
CA VAL A 163 4.21 10.00 -4.51
C VAL A 163 3.96 11.41 -5.05
N LEU A 164 4.58 11.80 -6.17
CA LEU A 164 4.33 13.09 -6.83
C LEU A 164 2.95 13.15 -7.50
N ARG A 165 2.47 12.01 -8.02
CA ARG A 165 1.11 11.87 -8.56
C ARG A 165 0.08 11.99 -7.45
N GLU A 166 0.23 11.22 -6.37
CA GLU A 166 -0.67 11.23 -5.21
C GLU A 166 -0.68 12.61 -4.53
N ALA A 167 0.48 13.24 -4.34
CA ALA A 167 0.57 14.61 -3.81
C ALA A 167 -0.27 15.60 -4.62
N ARG A 168 -0.24 15.49 -5.95
CA ARG A 168 -1.00 16.35 -6.85
C ARG A 168 -2.50 16.03 -6.83
N GLU A 169 -2.86 14.75 -6.77
CA GLU A 169 -4.25 14.29 -6.88
C GLU A 169 -5.04 14.43 -5.57
N GLU A 170 -4.42 14.12 -4.44
CA GLU A 170 -5.06 14.17 -3.13
C GLU A 170 -4.99 15.56 -2.50
N SER A 171 -3.78 16.12 -2.37
CA SER A 171 -3.58 17.39 -1.65
C SER A 171 -3.44 18.61 -2.56
N GLY A 172 -3.28 18.39 -3.88
CA GLY A 172 -3.11 19.45 -4.87
C GLY A 172 -1.69 20.05 -4.93
N LEU A 173 -0.75 19.50 -4.16
CA LEU A 173 0.62 19.99 -4.10
C LEU A 173 1.39 19.71 -5.40
N GLN A 174 2.08 20.73 -5.90
CA GLN A 174 2.91 20.64 -7.11
C GLN A 174 4.37 20.44 -6.72
N LEU A 175 4.70 19.27 -6.18
CA LEU A 175 6.06 18.91 -5.81
C LEU A 175 6.86 18.42 -7.01
N THR A 176 8.18 18.50 -6.91
CA THR A 176 9.15 17.92 -7.84
C THR A 176 10.07 16.96 -7.10
N ALA A 177 10.86 16.19 -7.85
CA ALA A 177 11.88 15.30 -7.29
C ALA A 177 12.84 16.00 -6.31
N ALA A 178 13.14 17.28 -6.53
CA ALA A 178 14.06 18.05 -5.70
C ALA A 178 13.46 18.45 -4.34
N ASP A 179 12.13 18.41 -4.22
CA ASP A 179 11.41 18.73 -2.98
C ASP A 179 11.31 17.50 -2.05
N LEU A 180 11.59 16.31 -2.58
CA LEU A 180 11.45 15.05 -1.86
C LEU A 180 12.74 14.66 -1.14
N ILE A 181 12.57 14.22 0.10
CA ILE A 181 13.61 13.65 0.95
C ILE A 181 13.23 12.19 1.20
N ASP A 182 14.21 11.28 1.07
CA ASP A 182 14.00 9.86 1.34
C ASP A 182 13.62 9.63 2.81
N GLY A 183 12.42 9.12 3.04
CA GLY A 183 11.89 8.75 4.35
C GLY A 183 12.19 7.30 4.72
N GLY A 184 12.73 6.50 3.79
CA GLY A 184 12.96 5.06 3.94
C GLY A 184 11.82 4.21 3.42
N SER A 185 11.85 2.91 3.73
CA SER A 185 10.79 1.99 3.36
C SER A 185 10.47 1.00 4.46
N TYR A 186 9.19 0.76 4.70
CA TYR A 186 8.70 0.03 5.87
C TYR A 186 7.65 -0.99 5.46
N ARG A 187 7.83 -2.25 5.87
CA ARG A 187 6.88 -3.31 5.50
C ARG A 187 5.77 -3.39 6.54
N GLN A 188 4.55 -3.25 6.10
CA GLN A 188 3.37 -3.13 6.95
C GLN A 188 2.46 -4.32 6.69
N ARG A 189 2.01 -4.97 7.78
CA ARG A 189 1.15 -6.16 7.72
C ARG A 189 0.03 -6.04 8.73
N TYR A 190 -1.21 -5.93 8.26
CA TYR A 190 -2.36 -5.69 9.12
C TYR A 190 -3.67 -6.22 8.51
N SER A 191 -4.63 -6.50 9.38
CA SER A 191 -5.98 -6.88 8.95
C SER A 191 -6.78 -5.65 8.58
N ARG A 192 -7.57 -5.74 7.49
CA ARG A 192 -8.56 -4.71 7.10
C ARG A 192 -9.93 -4.91 7.77
N GLY A 193 -9.99 -5.75 8.82
CA GLY A 193 -11.23 -6.10 9.53
C GLY A 193 -11.78 -7.46 9.09
N GLU A 194 -13.07 -7.53 8.77
CA GLU A 194 -13.73 -8.78 8.37
C GLU A 194 -13.34 -9.25 6.95
N VAL A 195 -12.77 -8.35 6.12
CA VAL A 195 -12.48 -8.64 4.72
C VAL A 195 -11.09 -8.13 4.34
N GLY A 196 -10.15 -9.06 4.21
CA GLY A 196 -8.84 -8.80 3.63
C GLY A 196 -7.73 -8.54 4.63
N PHE A 197 -6.52 -8.48 4.08
CA PHE A 197 -5.27 -8.32 4.80
C PHE A 197 -4.33 -7.54 3.90
N ASP A 198 -3.62 -6.58 4.46
CA ASP A 198 -2.55 -5.90 3.73
C ASP A 198 -1.21 -6.49 4.10
N ASP A 199 -0.42 -6.74 3.07
CA ASP A 199 1.02 -6.97 3.13
C ASP A 199 1.62 -6.00 2.13
N GLU A 200 2.12 -4.87 2.63
CA GLU A 200 2.57 -3.78 1.79
C GLU A 200 3.97 -3.30 2.19
N LEU A 201 4.74 -2.83 1.20
CA LEU A 201 5.97 -2.09 1.44
C LEU A 201 5.71 -0.63 1.13
N ALA A 202 5.65 0.19 2.17
CA ALA A 202 5.49 1.63 2.05
C ALA A 202 6.85 2.28 1.74
N TYR A 203 6.92 3.01 0.63
CA TYR A 203 8.01 3.92 0.33
C TYR A 203 7.65 5.31 0.84
N THR A 204 8.38 5.76 1.85
CA THR A 204 8.08 7.00 2.55
C THR A 204 8.92 8.14 1.99
N PHE A 205 8.30 9.29 1.76
CA PHE A 205 8.96 10.52 1.35
C PHE A 205 8.58 11.66 2.31
N LEU A 206 9.53 12.54 2.59
CA LEU A 206 9.31 13.75 3.36
C LEU A 206 9.43 14.96 2.44
N ALA A 207 8.64 16.00 2.70
CA ALA A 207 8.84 17.33 2.12
C ALA A 207 8.70 18.39 3.21
N ARG A 208 9.58 19.39 3.21
CA ARG A 208 9.49 20.51 4.17
C ARG A 208 8.91 21.75 3.49
N ILE A 209 7.80 22.24 4.01
CA ILE A 209 7.15 23.47 3.55
C ILE A 209 6.72 24.28 4.78
N ASP A 210 7.43 25.38 5.05
CA ASP A 210 7.08 26.28 6.14
C ASP A 210 5.88 27.16 5.76
N GLY A 211 5.03 27.48 6.74
CA GLY A 211 3.77 28.20 6.56
C GLY A 211 2.61 27.29 6.18
N ILE A 212 1.67 27.83 5.40
CA ILE A 212 0.51 27.10 4.88
C ILE A 212 0.79 26.76 3.41
N PRO A 213 0.97 25.48 3.06
CA PRO A 213 1.15 25.06 1.67
C PRO A 213 -0.06 25.44 0.81
N PRO A 214 0.13 25.63 -0.51
CA PRO A 214 -0.95 26.01 -1.43
C PRO A 214 -1.83 24.80 -1.81
N PHE A 215 -2.42 24.15 -0.79
CA PHE A 215 -3.26 22.98 -0.96
C PHE A 215 -4.46 23.24 -1.88
N ARG A 216 -4.78 22.24 -2.69
CA ARG A 216 -6.00 22.16 -3.51
C ARG A 216 -6.55 20.74 -3.40
N PRO A 217 -7.18 20.40 -2.26
CA PRO A 217 -7.62 19.04 -1.99
C PRO A 217 -8.49 18.49 -3.13
N GLY A 218 -8.18 17.28 -3.56
CA GLY A 218 -8.93 16.55 -4.57
C GLY A 218 -10.25 16.00 -4.03
N PRO A 219 -10.99 15.23 -4.85
CA PRO A 219 -12.27 14.64 -4.46
C PRO A 219 -12.16 13.57 -3.38
N GLU A 220 -10.93 13.19 -2.99
CA GLU A 220 -10.64 12.19 -1.96
C GLU A 220 -10.48 12.76 -0.55
N VAL A 221 -10.29 14.08 -0.48
CA VAL A 221 -9.84 14.76 0.73
C VAL A 221 -10.87 15.80 1.15
N ALA A 222 -11.34 15.69 2.38
CA ALA A 222 -12.30 16.63 2.96
C ALA A 222 -11.60 17.93 3.37
N GLU A 223 -10.45 17.82 4.03
CA GLU A 223 -9.72 18.96 4.58
C GLU A 223 -8.26 18.63 4.87
N MET A 224 -7.39 19.65 4.93
CA MET A 224 -5.99 19.51 5.38
C MET A 224 -5.85 20.09 6.78
N LEU A 225 -5.03 19.47 7.63
CA LEU A 225 -4.83 19.87 9.02
C LEU A 225 -3.36 19.92 9.38
N PHE A 226 -2.94 21.04 9.97
CA PHE A 226 -1.64 21.15 10.61
C PHE A 226 -1.72 20.63 12.04
N VAL A 227 -0.85 19.70 12.40
CA VAL A 227 -0.77 19.11 13.74
C VAL A 227 0.62 19.38 14.30
N PRO A 228 0.76 19.95 15.51
CA PRO A 228 2.06 20.09 16.16
C PRO A 228 2.78 18.74 16.24
N LEU A 229 4.08 18.71 15.94
CA LEU A 229 4.83 17.46 15.88
C LEU A 229 4.86 16.75 17.24
N ALA A 230 4.89 17.51 18.33
CA ALA A 230 4.84 16.98 19.68
C ALA A 230 3.50 16.27 19.98
N ASP A 231 2.39 16.83 19.51
CA ASP A 231 1.06 16.23 19.70
C ASP A 231 0.94 14.96 18.86
N PHE A 232 1.42 15.01 17.61
CA PHE A 232 1.48 13.83 16.75
C PHE A 232 2.32 12.70 17.38
N ALA A 233 3.49 13.02 17.92
CA ALA A 233 4.33 12.07 18.64
C ALA A 233 3.63 11.49 19.88
N ALA A 234 2.97 12.33 20.69
CA ALA A 234 2.24 11.88 21.87
C ALA A 234 1.07 10.95 21.49
N ALA A 235 0.37 11.22 20.38
CA ALA A 235 -0.65 10.32 19.88
C ALA A 235 -0.05 8.97 19.46
N GLN A 236 1.03 8.97 18.68
CA GLN A 236 1.71 7.75 18.22
C GLN A 236 2.27 6.90 19.36
N GLU A 237 2.79 7.53 20.42
CA GLU A 237 3.55 6.84 21.46
C GLU A 237 2.73 6.57 22.73
N GLN A 238 1.66 7.33 22.95
CA GLN A 238 0.90 7.32 24.21
C GLN A 238 -0.61 7.24 23.99
N GLY A 239 -1.09 7.23 22.74
CA GLY A 239 -2.52 7.18 22.42
C GLY A 239 -3.27 8.48 22.77
N ALA A 240 -2.55 9.61 22.88
CA ALA A 240 -3.15 10.90 23.18
C ALA A 240 -4.04 11.42 22.04
N SER A 241 -5.09 12.18 22.38
CA SER A 241 -5.85 12.95 21.39
C SER A 241 -4.99 14.07 20.78
N LEU A 242 -5.41 14.52 19.60
CA LEU A 242 -4.69 15.48 18.78
C LEU A 242 -5.56 16.72 18.55
N THR A 243 -4.90 17.86 18.46
CA THR A 243 -5.53 19.12 18.06
C THR A 243 -4.95 19.55 16.71
N GLY A 244 -5.76 19.47 15.67
CA GLY A 244 -5.41 19.94 14.33
C GLY A 244 -5.85 21.38 14.08
N LEU A 245 -5.12 22.09 13.22
CA LEU A 245 -5.40 23.44 12.76
C LEU A 245 -5.56 23.45 11.24
N THR A 246 -6.75 23.81 10.77
CA THR A 246 -7.03 23.99 9.34
C THR A 246 -6.28 25.22 8.79
N PRO A 247 -6.13 25.35 7.46
CA PRO A 247 -5.51 26.53 6.84
C PRO A 247 -6.15 27.86 7.23
N ASP A 248 -7.48 27.90 7.41
CA ASP A 248 -8.22 29.10 7.85
C ASP A 248 -8.17 29.37 9.36
N GLY A 249 -7.50 28.49 10.13
CA GLY A 249 -7.24 28.67 11.56
C GLY A 249 -8.31 28.09 12.49
N ARG A 250 -9.26 27.31 11.97
CA ARG A 250 -10.19 26.54 12.79
C ARG A 250 -9.47 25.37 13.45
N THR A 251 -9.82 25.13 14.70
CA THR A 251 -9.31 24.00 15.47
C THR A 251 -10.22 22.79 15.36
N MET A 252 -9.64 21.60 15.28
CA MET A 252 -10.35 20.31 15.31
C MET A 252 -9.69 19.34 16.27
N GLU A 253 -10.48 18.78 17.18
CA GLU A 253 -10.06 17.69 18.05
C GLU A 253 -10.21 16.35 17.34
N MET A 254 -9.21 15.48 17.47
CA MET A 254 -9.16 14.18 16.82
C MET A 254 -8.76 13.13 17.85
N SER A 255 -9.49 12.02 17.92
CA SER A 255 -9.06 10.85 18.70
C SER A 255 -7.86 10.20 18.02
N ASN A 256 -6.92 9.65 18.79
CA ASN A 256 -5.83 8.84 18.23
C ASN A 256 -6.35 7.69 17.34
N GLU A 257 -7.49 7.09 17.71
CA GLU A 257 -8.13 6.00 16.97
C GLU A 257 -8.63 6.42 15.57
N SER A 258 -8.70 7.72 15.29
CA SER A 258 -9.10 8.24 13.97
C SER A 258 -7.93 8.40 13.00
N LEU A 259 -6.68 8.20 13.44
CA LEU A 259 -5.51 8.16 12.58
C LEU A 259 -5.51 6.88 11.73
N CYS A 260 -5.37 7.04 10.42
CA CYS A 260 -5.36 6.00 9.40
C CYS A 260 -3.93 5.72 8.93
N CYS A 261 -3.68 4.51 8.42
CA CYS A 261 -2.47 4.13 7.67
C CYS A 261 -1.13 4.51 8.35
N LEU A 262 -1.13 4.57 9.68
CA LEU A 262 0.03 4.98 10.48
C LEU A 262 0.54 3.79 11.28
N HIS A 263 1.62 3.20 10.76
CA HIS A 263 2.24 2.02 11.35
C HIS A 263 3.45 2.41 12.20
N THR A 264 3.59 1.74 13.34
CA THR A 264 4.63 2.03 14.33
C THR A 264 6.05 2.05 13.74
N GLU A 265 6.36 1.12 12.84
CA GLU A 265 7.69 1.03 12.22
C GLU A 265 7.99 2.23 11.31
N GLU A 266 7.00 2.70 10.55
CA GLU A 266 7.16 3.87 9.69
C GLU A 266 7.35 5.13 10.53
N TRP A 267 6.55 5.33 11.58
CA TRP A 267 6.73 6.46 12.49
C TRP A 267 8.13 6.45 13.14
N GLN A 268 8.57 5.31 13.67
CA GLN A 268 9.89 5.19 14.30
C GLN A 268 11.04 5.52 13.34
N GLY A 269 10.90 5.18 12.06
CA GLY A 269 11.88 5.50 11.04
C GLY A 269 11.79 6.94 10.54
N ALA A 270 10.59 7.47 10.34
CA ALA A 270 10.36 8.82 9.83
C ALA A 270 10.69 9.91 10.88
N LYS A 271 10.33 9.70 12.16
CA LYS A 271 10.51 10.67 13.26
C LYS A 271 11.90 11.31 13.33
N PRO A 272 13.01 10.55 13.45
CA PRO A 272 14.34 11.17 13.57
C PRO A 272 14.74 11.94 12.31
N ARG A 273 14.25 11.54 11.13
CA ARG A 273 14.48 12.27 9.88
C ARG A 273 13.71 13.58 9.86
N ILE A 274 12.46 13.58 10.33
CA ILE A 274 11.62 14.77 10.46
C ILE A 274 12.22 15.75 11.48
N GLU A 275 12.64 15.27 12.64
CA GLU A 275 13.26 16.11 13.68
C GLU A 275 14.52 16.81 13.16
N ALA A 276 15.38 16.07 12.43
CA ALA A 276 16.57 16.63 11.78
C ALA A 276 16.28 17.70 10.70
N LEU A 277 15.03 17.81 10.22
CA LEU A 277 14.65 18.90 9.32
C LEU A 277 14.39 20.21 10.06
N PHE A 278 14.28 20.21 11.39
CA PHE A 278 13.97 21.40 12.19
C PHE A 278 15.13 21.92 13.05
N ASP A 279 16.17 21.10 13.21
CA ASP A 279 17.46 21.44 13.81
C ASP A 279 18.27 22.42 12.93
#